data_AF-A0A818ATX0-F1
#
_entry.id   AF-A0A818ATX0-F1
#
_cell.length_a   1.000
_cell.length_b   1.000
_cell.length_c   1.000
_cell.angle_alpha   90.00
_cell.angle_beta   90.00
_cell.angle_gamma   90.00
#
_symmetry.space_group_name_H-M   'P 1'
#
loop_
_entity.id
_entity.type
_entity.pdbx_description
1 polymer ?
#
loop_
_entity_poly.entity_id
_entity_poly.type
_entity_poly.pdbx_seq_one_letter_code
_entity_poly.pdbx_strand_id
1 'polypeptide(L)'
;MFIWLLTLFVFQIASRPSHSARLRFHGDNNGPPPLDLDPNNMYNEQMLNTAQQGLPKCLTPRNVAVIGGGVAGLITALELSLSGHMVQLFEASNRLGGRIYTYRAPKGYITELGAMRLPLDQHLLLATYIKSRFGLPIKQFQHYNPNTVVYLNGITAQRSSPHSFPETFNFNVSDKEKAR
;
A
#
# COMPACT_ATOMS: atom_id res chain seq x y z
N MET A 1 -11.70 -49.27 17.26
CA MET A 1 -12.62 -48.35 16.56
C MET A 1 -11.82 -47.09 16.21
N PHE A 2 -11.35 -47.03 14.95
CA PHE A 2 -10.85 -45.87 14.15
C PHE A 2 -9.92 -44.81 14.81
N ILE A 3 -8.57 -44.90 14.66
CA ILE A 3 -7.65 -44.27 13.64
C ILE A 3 -7.30 -42.79 14.01
N TRP A 4 -6.12 -42.48 14.59
CA TRP A 4 -4.80 -42.11 13.97
C TRP A 4 -4.89 -40.87 13.03
N LEU A 5 -4.00 -39.88 12.90
CA LEU A 5 -2.55 -39.69 13.10
C LEU A 5 -2.25 -38.18 12.81
N LEU A 6 -1.40 -37.48 13.56
CA LEU A 6 -0.40 -36.57 12.94
C LEU A 6 0.70 -36.22 13.95
N THR A 7 1.69 -37.10 13.99
CA THR A 7 2.97 -36.92 14.67
C THR A 7 4.03 -36.56 13.62
N LEU A 8 5.02 -35.74 14.01
CA LEU A 8 6.33 -35.52 13.36
C LEU A 8 6.36 -34.97 11.93
N PHE A 9 6.81 -33.71 11.74
CA PHE A 9 7.67 -33.32 10.61
C PHE A 9 8.30 -31.92 10.79
N VAL A 10 9.27 -31.75 11.70
CA VAL A 10 10.24 -30.63 11.61
C VAL A 10 11.63 -31.08 12.09
N PHE A 11 12.27 -31.95 11.33
CA PHE A 11 13.73 -32.09 11.31
C PHE A 11 14.13 -32.64 9.94
N GLN A 12 14.68 -31.78 9.07
CA GLN A 12 15.84 -32.04 8.21
C GLN A 12 16.10 -30.80 7.32
N ILE A 13 16.75 -29.77 7.87
CA ILE A 13 17.41 -28.73 7.06
C ILE A 13 18.87 -29.14 6.90
N ALA A 14 19.19 -29.82 5.80
CA ALA A 14 20.52 -29.77 5.17
C ALA A 14 20.54 -30.59 3.87
N SER A 15 20.59 -29.91 2.72
CA SER A 15 21.61 -30.09 1.68
C SER A 15 21.26 -29.28 0.43
N ARG A 16 22.17 -28.43 -0.03
CA ARG A 16 22.11 -27.70 -1.31
C ARG A 16 22.69 -28.59 -2.43
N PRO A 17 22.34 -28.36 -3.70
CA PRO A 17 23.13 -27.43 -4.52
C PRO A 17 22.31 -26.35 -5.26
N SER A 18 23.04 -25.34 -5.72
CA SER A 18 22.72 -24.16 -6.55
C SER A 18 21.74 -24.43 -7.71
N HIS A 19 20.80 -23.56 -8.10
CA HIS A 19 20.88 -22.11 -8.30
C HIS A 19 19.58 -21.42 -7.85
N SER A 20 19.65 -20.69 -6.73
CA SER A 20 18.60 -19.73 -6.36
C SER A 20 19.02 -18.36 -6.89
N ALA A 21 18.18 -17.71 -7.69
CA ALA A 21 18.18 -16.26 -7.76
C ALA A 21 17.79 -15.77 -6.36
N ARG A 22 18.80 -15.58 -5.51
CA ARG A 22 18.63 -15.17 -4.13
C ARG A 22 18.56 -13.66 -4.17
N LEU A 23 17.35 -13.09 -4.15
CA LEU A 23 17.14 -11.71 -3.74
C LEU A 23 17.61 -11.62 -2.28
N ARG A 24 18.89 -11.28 -2.10
CA ARG A 24 19.44 -10.97 -0.79
C ARG A 24 19.07 -9.52 -0.51
N PHE A 25 18.12 -9.32 0.40
CA PHE A 25 18.05 -8.06 1.14
C PHE A 25 19.30 -8.03 2.03
N HIS A 26 20.39 -7.43 1.55
CA HIS A 26 21.43 -6.99 2.48
C HIS A 26 20.79 -5.82 3.21
N GLY A 27 20.34 -6.07 4.44
CA GLY A 27 20.23 -5.00 5.41
C GLY A 27 21.64 -4.55 5.70
N ASP A 28 22.11 -3.55 4.97
CA ASP A 28 23.05 -2.61 5.57
C ASP A 28 22.38 -2.05 6.83
N ASN A 29 23.16 -1.79 7.88
CA ASN A 29 22.65 -1.37 9.20
C ASN A 29 22.01 0.03 9.20
N ASN A 30 21.54 0.52 8.04
CA ASN A 30 21.04 1.85 7.79
C ASN A 30 19.53 1.82 7.45
N GLY A 31 18.73 1.26 8.35
CA GLY A 31 17.27 1.41 8.32
C GLY A 31 16.56 0.82 7.08
N PRO A 32 15.22 0.97 7.00
CA PRO A 32 14.49 0.57 5.80
C PRO A 32 14.93 1.43 4.60
N PRO A 33 14.96 0.85 3.37
CA PRO A 33 15.35 1.60 2.17
C PRO A 33 14.48 2.86 2.02
N PRO A 34 15.06 4.00 1.62
CA PRO A 34 14.30 5.23 1.44
C PRO A 34 13.15 5.01 0.46
N LEU A 35 11.95 5.43 0.86
CA LEU A 35 10.81 5.53 -0.05
C LEU A 35 11.11 6.63 -1.07
N ASP A 36 11.50 6.18 -2.27
CA ASP A 36 11.69 6.93 -3.49
C ASP A 36 12.83 7.98 -3.50
N LEU A 37 13.38 8.22 -4.70
CA LEU A 37 14.17 9.38 -5.15
C LEU A 37 15.71 9.30 -5.31
N ASP A 38 16.38 8.16 -5.13
CA ASP A 38 17.75 8.04 -5.69
C ASP A 38 17.70 7.38 -7.09
N PRO A 39 17.92 8.14 -8.19
CA PRO A 39 18.00 7.59 -9.54
C PRO A 39 19.22 6.71 -9.79
N ASN A 40 20.23 6.72 -8.90
CA ASN A 40 21.37 5.79 -8.95
C ASN A 40 21.14 4.52 -8.13
N ASN A 41 19.97 4.39 -7.50
CA ASN A 41 19.62 3.21 -6.74
C ASN A 41 19.14 2.10 -7.69
N MET A 42 20.04 1.17 -8.01
CA MET A 42 19.78 -0.02 -8.81
C MET A 42 18.59 -0.86 -8.31
N TYR A 43 18.22 -0.76 -7.02
CA TYR A 43 17.02 -1.43 -6.48
C TYR A 43 15.73 -0.83 -7.05
N ASN A 44 15.70 0.46 -7.36
CA ASN A 44 14.53 1.13 -7.93
C ASN A 44 14.26 0.67 -9.36
N GLU A 45 15.29 0.48 -10.19
CA GLU A 45 15.13 0.00 -11.56
C GLU A 45 14.58 -1.42 -11.62
N GLN A 46 15.11 -2.32 -10.78
CA GLN A 46 14.64 -3.71 -10.73
C GLN A 46 13.18 -3.80 -10.25
N MET A 47 12.81 -3.01 -9.24
CA MET A 47 11.44 -2.94 -8.76
C MET A 47 10.49 -2.36 -9.81
N LEU A 48 10.91 -1.32 -10.53
CA LEU A 48 10.12 -0.70 -11.59
C LEU A 48 9.93 -1.65 -12.77
N ASN A 49 11.00 -2.34 -13.18
CA ASN A 49 10.91 -3.37 -14.23
C ASN A 49 9.98 -4.51 -13.81
N THR A 50 10.08 -4.96 -12.55
CA THR A 50 9.15 -5.96 -12.00
C THR A 50 7.71 -5.46 -12.04
N ALA A 51 7.44 -4.21 -11.67
CA ALA A 51 6.09 -3.66 -11.74
C ALA A 51 5.54 -3.53 -13.17
N GLN A 52 6.40 -3.32 -14.15
CA GLN A 52 6.01 -3.25 -15.56
C GLN A 52 5.78 -4.64 -16.17
N GLN A 53 6.76 -5.52 -16.02
CA GLN A 53 6.86 -6.77 -16.78
C GLN A 53 6.48 -8.01 -15.96
N GLY A 54 6.53 -7.90 -14.63
CA GLY A 54 6.39 -8.98 -13.68
C GLY A 54 7.71 -9.67 -13.35
N LEU A 55 7.70 -10.53 -12.33
CA LEU A 55 8.86 -11.36 -12.00
C LEU A 55 9.20 -12.35 -13.14
N PRO A 56 10.50 -12.67 -13.35
CA PRO A 56 10.92 -13.69 -14.31
C PRO A 56 10.34 -15.06 -13.93
N LYS A 57 10.06 -15.90 -14.94
CA LYS A 57 9.55 -17.25 -14.70
C LYS A 57 10.50 -18.08 -13.84
N CYS A 58 9.96 -18.74 -12.84
CA CYS A 58 10.75 -19.60 -11.97
C CYS A 58 11.11 -20.90 -12.71
N LEU A 59 12.37 -21.30 -12.62
CA LEU A 59 12.83 -22.61 -13.12
C LEU A 59 12.45 -23.74 -12.16
N THR A 60 12.25 -23.42 -10.88
CA THR A 60 11.87 -24.37 -9.83
C THR A 60 10.70 -23.82 -9.03
N PRO A 61 9.46 -24.20 -9.35
CA PRO A 61 8.28 -23.83 -8.58
C PRO A 61 8.41 -24.19 -7.09
N ARG A 62 7.82 -23.36 -6.24
CA ARG A 62 7.83 -23.52 -4.78
C ARG A 62 6.44 -23.28 -4.23
N ASN A 63 6.13 -23.89 -3.09
CA ASN A 63 4.95 -23.57 -2.30
C ASN A 63 5.26 -22.35 -1.42
N VAL A 64 4.46 -21.29 -1.54
CA VAL A 64 4.64 -20.05 -0.79
C VAL A 64 3.34 -19.72 -0.06
N ALA A 65 3.44 -19.56 1.26
CA ALA A 65 2.37 -18.99 2.07
C ALA A 65 2.57 -17.48 2.20
N VAL A 66 1.56 -16.69 1.87
CA VAL A 66 1.53 -15.24 2.06
C VAL A 66 0.52 -14.91 3.16
N ILE A 67 0.97 -14.27 4.24
CA ILE A 67 0.11 -13.93 5.39
C ILE A 67 -0.23 -12.44 5.31
N GLY A 68 -1.51 -12.13 5.14
CA GLY A 68 -2.07 -10.78 5.02
C GLY A 68 -2.47 -10.43 3.59
N GLY A 69 -3.76 -10.14 3.39
CA GLY A 69 -4.39 -9.69 2.14
C GLY A 69 -4.37 -8.18 1.93
N GLY A 70 -3.39 -7.47 2.52
CA GLY A 70 -3.12 -6.06 2.23
C GLY A 70 -2.37 -5.86 0.90
N VAL A 71 -2.19 -4.62 0.47
CA VAL A 71 -1.52 -4.30 -0.82
C VAL A 71 -0.18 -5.00 -1.02
N ALA A 72 0.67 -5.06 0.01
CA ALA A 72 1.97 -5.74 -0.07
C ALA A 72 1.83 -7.26 -0.28
N GLY A 73 0.92 -7.91 0.45
CA GLY A 73 0.67 -9.35 0.30
C GLY A 73 0.01 -9.69 -1.04
N LEU A 74 -0.93 -8.86 -1.50
CA LEU A 74 -1.59 -9.02 -2.80
C LEU A 74 -0.60 -8.91 -3.96
N ILE A 75 0.27 -7.89 -3.98
CA ILE A 75 1.30 -7.77 -5.01
C ILE A 75 2.30 -8.92 -4.92
N THR A 76 2.71 -9.31 -3.71
CA THR A 76 3.62 -10.47 -3.53
C THR A 76 3.01 -11.75 -4.08
N ALA A 77 1.74 -12.02 -3.76
CA ALA A 77 1.04 -13.20 -4.22
C ALA A 77 0.83 -13.20 -5.73
N LEU A 78 0.47 -12.05 -6.30
CA LEU A 78 0.33 -11.85 -7.74
C LEU A 78 1.65 -12.15 -8.47
N GLU A 79 2.73 -11.49 -8.07
CA GLU A 79 4.01 -11.59 -8.77
C GLU A 79 4.62 -13.00 -8.67
N LEU A 80 4.56 -13.63 -7.49
CA LEU A 80 5.04 -15.00 -7.31
C LEU A 80 4.15 -16.04 -8.03
N SER A 81 2.84 -15.83 -8.08
CA SER A 81 1.94 -16.70 -8.83
C SER A 81 2.20 -16.59 -10.34
N LEU A 82 2.38 -15.37 -10.85
CA LEU A 82 2.67 -15.12 -12.25
C LEU A 82 4.05 -15.64 -12.66
N SER A 83 5.03 -15.65 -11.76
CA SER A 83 6.33 -16.27 -12.04
C SER A 83 6.29 -17.80 -12.06
N GLY A 84 5.23 -18.43 -11.53
CA GLY A 84 5.00 -19.88 -11.59
C GLY A 84 5.10 -20.60 -10.25
N HIS A 85 5.17 -19.89 -9.12
CA HIS A 85 5.07 -20.51 -7.80
C HIS A 85 3.62 -20.89 -7.45
N MET A 86 3.47 -21.89 -6.58
CA MET A 86 2.18 -22.23 -5.97
C MET A 86 1.98 -21.37 -4.73
N VAL A 87 1.10 -20.39 -4.80
CA VAL A 87 0.91 -19.40 -3.74
C VAL A 87 -0.43 -19.60 -3.03
N GLN A 88 -0.39 -19.65 -1.70
CA GLN A 88 -1.58 -19.63 -0.85
C GLN A 88 -1.56 -18.34 -0.03
N LEU A 89 -2.57 -17.48 -0.22
CA LEU A 89 -2.74 -16.24 0.55
C LEU A 89 -3.76 -16.46 1.68
N PHE A 90 -3.38 -16.05 2.89
CA PHE A 90 -4.20 -16.12 4.09
C PHE A 90 -4.51 -14.71 4.58
N GLU A 91 -5.78 -14.38 4.76
CA GLU A 91 -6.23 -13.09 5.28
C GLU A 91 -7.13 -13.33 6.50
N ALA A 92 -6.90 -12.57 7.56
CA ALA A 92 -7.63 -12.74 8.82
C ALA A 92 -9.03 -12.12 8.78
N SER A 93 -9.21 -11.04 8.03
CA SER A 93 -10.50 -10.36 7.88
C SER A 93 -11.34 -10.96 6.76
N ASN A 94 -12.58 -10.49 6.63
CA ASN A 94 -13.52 -10.89 5.59
C ASN A 94 -13.32 -10.11 4.27
N ARG A 95 -12.21 -9.39 4.10
CA ARG A 95 -11.96 -8.58 2.90
C ARG A 95 -10.47 -8.47 2.57
N LEU A 96 -10.19 -8.22 1.30
CA LEU A 96 -8.85 -7.86 0.84
C LEU A 96 -8.63 -6.33 0.91
N GLY A 97 -7.39 -5.91 0.73
CA GLY A 97 -6.95 -4.51 0.67
C GLY A 97 -6.26 -4.01 1.95
N GLY A 98 -6.50 -4.67 3.08
CA GLY A 98 -5.92 -4.26 4.36
C GLY A 98 -6.30 -2.82 4.70
N ARG A 99 -5.32 -1.94 4.92
CA ARG A 99 -5.56 -0.51 5.22
C ARG A 99 -6.10 0.30 4.05
N ILE A 100 -6.02 -0.20 2.81
CA ILE A 100 -6.71 0.41 1.68
C ILE A 100 -8.17 -0.06 1.74
N TYR A 101 -9.08 0.86 2.04
CA TYR A 101 -10.49 0.52 2.25
C TYR A 101 -11.43 1.62 1.77
N THR A 102 -12.25 1.25 0.80
CA THR A 102 -13.34 2.07 0.26
C THR A 102 -14.67 1.56 0.82
N TYR A 103 -15.32 2.35 1.67
CA TYR A 103 -16.67 2.09 2.15
C TYR A 103 -17.70 2.56 1.12
N ARG A 104 -18.69 1.72 0.84
CA ARG A 104 -19.79 1.99 -0.09
C ARG A 104 -21.10 1.99 0.69
N ALA A 105 -21.66 3.18 0.92
CA ALA A 105 -22.86 3.35 1.70
C ALA A 105 -24.13 2.94 0.90
N PRO A 106 -25.24 2.58 1.56
CA PRO A 106 -26.51 2.14 0.92
C PRO A 106 -27.18 3.12 -0.06
N LYS A 107 -26.67 4.34 -0.21
CA LYS A 107 -27.18 5.38 -1.13
C LYS A 107 -26.20 5.71 -2.26
N GLY A 108 -25.22 4.84 -2.51
CA GLY A 108 -24.21 5.04 -3.56
C GLY A 108 -23.07 5.98 -3.18
N TYR A 109 -23.07 6.54 -1.96
CA TYR A 109 -21.93 7.32 -1.48
C TYR A 109 -20.72 6.42 -1.28
N ILE A 110 -19.57 6.91 -1.73
CA ILE A 110 -18.29 6.26 -1.57
C ILE A 110 -17.45 7.09 -0.60
N THR A 111 -16.78 6.42 0.33
CA THR A 111 -15.89 7.07 1.28
C THR A 111 -14.63 6.25 1.43
N GLU A 112 -13.47 6.86 1.20
CA GLU A 112 -12.18 6.24 1.49
C GLU A 112 -11.92 6.31 3.00
N LEU A 113 -11.89 5.17 3.67
CA LEU A 113 -11.55 5.02 5.09
C LEU A 113 -10.06 4.72 5.31
N GLY A 114 -9.29 4.72 4.23
CA GLY A 114 -7.86 4.44 4.21
C GLY A 114 -7.11 5.37 3.26
N ALA A 115 -6.35 4.79 2.33
CA ALA A 115 -5.63 5.55 1.32
C ALA A 115 -6.61 6.34 0.43
N MET A 116 -6.47 7.67 0.40
CA MET A 116 -7.36 8.58 -0.34
C MET A 116 -6.64 9.37 -1.44
N ARG A 117 -5.33 9.62 -1.28
CA ARG A 117 -4.53 10.46 -2.18
C ARG A 117 -3.23 9.75 -2.50
N LEU A 118 -2.83 9.82 -3.77
CA LEU A 118 -1.66 9.15 -4.28
C LEU A 118 -0.86 10.18 -5.11
N PRO A 119 0.27 10.72 -4.61
CA PRO A 119 1.13 11.59 -5.41
C PRO A 119 1.91 10.74 -6.42
N LEU A 120 1.28 10.48 -7.57
CA LEU A 120 1.79 9.57 -8.61
C LEU A 120 3.01 10.13 -9.38
N ASP A 121 3.31 11.41 -9.19
CA ASP A 121 4.53 12.07 -9.65
C ASP A 121 5.74 11.74 -8.78
N GLN A 122 5.51 11.39 -7.50
CA GLN A 122 6.55 11.09 -6.51
C GLN A 122 6.70 9.58 -6.27
N HIS A 123 5.63 8.81 -6.40
CA HIS A 123 5.62 7.36 -6.18
C HIS A 123 5.57 6.58 -7.49
N LEU A 124 6.71 6.43 -8.15
CA LEU A 124 6.82 5.83 -9.48
C LEU A 124 6.35 4.37 -9.51
N LEU A 125 6.74 3.56 -8.52
CA LEU A 125 6.33 2.16 -8.45
C LEU A 125 4.81 2.01 -8.39
N LEU A 126 4.17 2.80 -7.53
CA LEU A 126 2.72 2.85 -7.39
C LEU A 126 2.07 3.32 -8.69
N ALA A 127 2.60 4.38 -9.30
CA ALA A 127 2.11 4.90 -10.57
C ALA A 127 2.19 3.87 -11.69
N THR A 128 3.26 3.07 -11.75
CA THR A 128 3.42 1.98 -12.72
C THR A 128 2.34 0.91 -12.56
N TYR A 129 2.10 0.42 -11.34
CA TYR A 129 1.05 -0.57 -11.13
C TYR A 129 -0.33 -0.02 -11.52
N ILE A 130 -0.65 1.20 -11.12
CA ILE A 130 -1.96 1.81 -11.40
C ILE A 130 -2.15 2.08 -12.89
N LYS A 131 -1.21 2.78 -13.53
CA LYS A 131 -1.36 3.27 -14.91
C LYS A 131 -1.05 2.20 -15.94
N SER A 132 0.10 1.55 -15.81
CA SER A 132 0.63 0.68 -16.86
C SER A 132 0.18 -0.77 -16.67
N ARG A 133 0.24 -1.29 -15.44
CA ARG A 133 -0.03 -2.71 -15.18
C ARG A 133 -1.53 -3.01 -15.14
N PHE A 134 -2.31 -2.17 -14.46
CA PHE A 134 -3.74 -2.40 -14.25
C PHE A 134 -4.64 -1.48 -15.08
N GLY A 135 -4.12 -0.41 -15.66
CA GLY A 135 -4.90 0.52 -16.48
C GLY A 135 -6.05 1.20 -15.73
N LEU A 136 -5.87 1.46 -14.43
CA LEU A 136 -6.94 1.99 -13.58
C LEU A 136 -7.19 3.48 -13.87
N PRO A 137 -8.46 3.92 -13.87
CA PRO A 137 -8.79 5.33 -14.05
C PRO A 137 -8.30 6.15 -12.85
N ILE A 138 -7.68 7.29 -13.14
CA ILE A 138 -7.18 8.22 -12.12
C ILE A 138 -7.99 9.50 -12.20
N LYS A 139 -8.43 9.98 -11.04
CA LYS A 139 -9.07 11.29 -10.89
C LYS A 139 -8.17 12.18 -10.05
N GLN A 140 -7.96 13.42 -10.52
CA GLN A 140 -7.21 14.41 -9.74
C GLN A 140 -7.95 14.70 -8.44
N PHE A 141 -7.21 14.68 -7.33
CA PHE A 141 -7.75 15.06 -6.04
C PHE A 141 -7.87 16.58 -5.93
N GLN A 142 -9.06 17.09 -5.63
CA GLN A 142 -9.27 18.52 -5.40
C GLN A 142 -8.87 18.86 -3.95
N HIS A 143 -7.66 19.41 -3.77
CA HIS A 143 -7.14 19.79 -2.46
C HIS A 143 -7.82 21.02 -1.87
N TYR A 144 -8.33 21.90 -2.73
CA TYR A 144 -8.92 23.16 -2.36
C TYR A 144 -10.17 23.41 -3.19
N ASN A 145 -11.24 23.81 -2.51
CA ASN A 145 -12.44 24.33 -3.13
C ASN A 145 -12.84 25.61 -2.37
N PRO A 146 -12.83 26.79 -3.02
CA PRO A 146 -13.17 28.06 -2.36
C PRO A 146 -14.59 28.08 -1.80
N ASN A 147 -15.50 27.33 -2.41
CA ASN A 147 -16.91 27.26 -2.02
C ASN A 147 -17.18 26.21 -0.93
N THR A 148 -16.13 25.59 -0.38
CA THR A 148 -16.30 24.61 0.72
C THR A 148 -16.92 25.31 1.92
N VAL A 149 -18.05 24.78 2.41
CA VAL A 149 -18.66 25.26 3.65
C VAL A 149 -17.95 24.63 4.83
N VAL A 150 -17.45 25.48 5.72
CA VAL A 150 -16.81 25.11 6.99
C VAL A 150 -17.77 25.46 8.12
N TYR A 151 -18.02 24.50 9.00
CA TYR A 151 -18.81 24.70 10.21
C TYR A 151 -17.98 24.30 11.44
N LEU A 152 -17.57 25.28 12.23
CA LEU A 152 -16.74 25.09 13.42
C LEU A 152 -17.24 26.03 14.51
N ASN A 153 -17.36 25.50 15.74
CA ASN A 153 -17.76 26.27 16.93
C ASN A 153 -19.05 27.12 16.76
N GLY A 154 -20.06 26.57 16.09
CA GLY A 154 -21.33 27.27 15.83
C GLY A 154 -21.30 28.29 14.68
N ILE A 155 -20.15 28.49 14.04
CA ILE A 155 -19.95 29.47 12.98
C ILE A 155 -19.82 28.76 11.63
N THR A 156 -20.61 29.22 10.66
CA THR A 156 -20.59 28.75 9.28
C THR A 156 -19.92 29.77 8.39
N ALA A 157 -18.94 29.37 7.58
CA ALA A 157 -18.31 30.22 6.58
C ALA A 157 -17.93 29.45 5.33
N GLN A 158 -17.90 30.13 4.18
CA GLN A 158 -17.26 29.60 2.99
C GLN A 158 -15.75 29.77 3.08
N ARG A 159 -15.00 28.79 2.56
CA ARG A 159 -13.53 28.77 2.66
C ARG A 159 -12.82 29.93 1.97
N SER A 160 -13.44 30.56 0.97
CA SER A 160 -12.94 31.79 0.35
C SER A 160 -13.29 33.06 1.12
N SER A 161 -14.23 32.98 2.07
CA SER A 161 -14.65 34.13 2.85
C SER A 161 -13.57 34.50 3.88
N PRO A 162 -13.34 35.79 4.14
CA PRO A 162 -12.58 36.25 5.30
C PRO A 162 -13.11 35.67 6.63
N HIS A 163 -14.38 35.27 6.70
CA HIS A 163 -14.96 34.58 7.86
C HIS A 163 -14.54 33.12 8.02
N SER A 164 -13.59 32.63 7.22
CA SER A 164 -12.97 31.30 7.39
C SER A 164 -11.55 31.36 7.96
N PHE A 165 -11.08 32.55 8.37
CA PHE A 165 -9.82 32.65 9.11
C PHE A 165 -9.95 31.98 10.49
N PRO A 166 -8.91 31.28 10.99
CA PRO A 166 -8.96 30.58 12.28
C PRO A 166 -9.48 31.44 13.44
N GLU A 167 -9.14 32.73 13.45
CA GLU A 167 -9.54 33.69 14.48
C GLU A 167 -11.05 33.93 14.54
N THR A 168 -11.74 33.75 13.41
CA THR A 168 -13.17 33.99 13.32
C THR A 168 -14.01 32.86 13.89
N PHE A 169 -13.41 31.71 14.22
CA PHE A 169 -14.11 30.53 14.78
C PHE A 169 -14.09 30.48 16.32
N ASN A 170 -13.69 31.55 17.01
CA ASN A 170 -13.75 31.66 18.48
C ASN A 170 -13.08 30.50 19.25
N PHE A 171 -11.97 29.96 18.74
CA PHE A 171 -11.21 28.95 19.47
C PHE A 171 -10.59 29.56 20.73
N ASN A 172 -10.74 28.89 21.88
CA ASN A 172 -10.07 29.27 23.11
C ASN A 172 -8.61 28.77 23.07
N VAL A 173 -7.71 29.59 22.54
CA VAL A 173 -6.29 29.28 22.37
C VAL A 173 -5.41 30.25 23.17
N SER A 174 -4.31 29.75 23.72
CA SER A 174 -3.30 30.60 24.35
C SER A 174 -2.57 31.46 23.31
N ASP A 175 -1.89 32.53 23.75
CA ASP A 175 -1.14 33.40 22.83
C ASP A 175 -0.02 32.67 22.06
N LYS A 176 0.48 31.54 22.58
CA LYS A 176 1.48 30.71 21.89
C LYS A 176 0.89 29.85 20.77
N GLU A 177 -0.42 29.64 20.77
CA GLU A 177 -1.14 28.79 19.82
C GLU A 177 -1.83 29.60 18.71
N LYS A 178 -1.88 30.93 18.86
CA LYS A 178 -2.34 31.82 17.78
C LYS A 178 -1.35 31.76 16.62
N ALA A 179 -1.86 31.53 15.42
CA ALA A 179 -1.06 31.56 14.19
C ALA A 179 -0.45 32.97 14.01
N ARG A 180 0.81 33.05 13.60
CA ARG A 180 1.47 34.32 13.21
C ARG A 180 1.05 34.76 11.81
#